data_AF-A0A259CBI7-F1
#
_entry.id   AF-A0A259CBI7-F1
#
_cell.length_a   1.000
_cell.length_b   1.000
_cell.length_c   1.000
_cell.angle_alpha   90.00
_cell.angle_beta   90.00
_cell.angle_gamma   90.00
#
_symmetry.space_group_name_H-M   'P 1'
#
loop_
_entity.id
_entity.type
_entity.pdbx_description
1 polymer ?
#
loop_
_entity_poly.entity_id
_entity_poly.type
_entity_poly.pdbx_seq_one_letter_code
_entity_poly.pdbx_strand_id
1 'polypeptide(L)'
;MNVVQKRLVQTLCILLAGSAIVSFGAVTSYNSSYAAMEYLRFLGICFGTLAAAGAAGAFLGFLFGVPRLLQRVNGGDGPKPKEAGFNNLGAGKTTRTVAGNSNLEEISDWLTKIIVGLALVNAYEILGLGRRIVSFLARFGDVDANLAKAYFACLIIAGFVACFLAIYLEARTRLTFILADIEQLLDGALDEDAIAAANEAPILISSGMTDLSRTPAPASDADRTVAQVPFAELSTAEEFAAWGSAQARLANFQAAARAMTEAATRGSDDIKYLLRLADIRRLQGNLSLEIDALDEATSKRPQDVDIFRRLILLLLYRSPPQGFTRAITLCEQAFASPLFAQDPFLRLYYAAAQGQKATWLRDNPTTEGNYAKDANEARTKALEATRSVIELTGREGPAYTYLKAMLYPKELKSSDDDLAVFNTDPEFTALVPLDLPAEAT
;
A
#
# COMPACT_ATOMS: atom_id res chain seq x y z
N MET A 1 -9.92 -9.94 19.94
CA MET A 1 -9.60 -10.74 21.14
C MET A 1 -9.53 -12.20 20.75
N ASN A 2 -8.32 -12.78 20.70
CA ASN A 2 -8.12 -14.18 20.27
C ASN A 2 -8.71 -15.16 21.32
N VAL A 3 -8.95 -16.41 20.93
CA VAL A 3 -9.57 -17.44 21.80
C VAL A 3 -8.84 -17.57 23.15
N VAL A 4 -7.50 -17.44 23.16
CA VAL A 4 -6.67 -17.47 24.37
C VAL A 4 -6.98 -16.30 25.30
N GLN A 5 -7.06 -15.07 24.77
CA GLN A 5 -7.41 -13.88 25.56
C GLN A 5 -8.83 -14.00 26.13
N LYS A 6 -9.79 -14.52 25.35
CA LYS A 6 -11.16 -14.79 25.84
C LYS A 6 -11.14 -15.79 27.00
N ARG A 7 -10.39 -16.88 26.89
CA ARG A 7 -10.26 -17.89 27.95
C ARG A 7 -9.54 -17.36 29.20
N LEU A 8 -8.48 -16.56 29.04
CA LEU A 8 -7.79 -15.91 30.16
C LEU A 8 -8.74 -14.98 30.92
N VAL A 9 -9.45 -14.10 30.20
CA VAL A 9 -10.42 -13.17 30.81
C VAL A 9 -11.50 -13.97 31.53
N GLN A 10 -12.02 -15.03 30.94
CA GLN A 10 -12.98 -15.93 31.59
C GLN A 10 -12.42 -16.55 32.87
N THR A 11 -11.21 -17.09 32.86
CA THR A 11 -10.58 -17.68 34.06
C THR A 11 -10.35 -16.64 35.15
N LEU A 12 -9.87 -15.44 34.80
CA LEU A 12 -9.71 -14.34 35.76
C LEU A 12 -11.06 -13.89 36.34
N CYS A 13 -12.11 -13.78 35.51
CA CYS A 13 -13.47 -13.49 35.97
C CYS A 13 -14.01 -14.57 36.92
N ILE A 14 -13.74 -15.85 36.66
CA ILE A 14 -14.13 -16.96 37.55
C ILE A 14 -13.40 -16.86 38.89
N LEU A 15 -12.09 -16.58 38.89
CA LEU A 15 -11.31 -16.40 40.12
C LEU A 15 -11.78 -15.19 40.94
N LEU A 16 -12.12 -14.08 40.27
CA LEU A 16 -12.66 -12.89 40.91
C LEU A 16 -14.08 -13.11 41.45
N ALA A 17 -14.95 -13.80 40.70
CA ALA A 17 -16.28 -14.16 41.16
C ALA A 17 -16.23 -15.12 42.35
N GLY A 18 -15.35 -16.14 42.30
CA GLY A 18 -15.08 -17.02 43.43
C GLY A 18 -14.58 -16.25 44.65
N SER A 19 -13.68 -15.28 44.45
CA SER A 19 -13.20 -14.40 45.52
C SER A 19 -14.31 -13.54 46.12
N ALA A 20 -15.22 -13.01 45.31
CA ALA A 20 -16.37 -12.23 45.77
C ALA A 20 -17.34 -13.11 46.59
N ILE A 21 -17.60 -14.35 46.16
CA ILE A 21 -18.47 -15.30 46.87
C ILE A 21 -17.87 -15.68 48.23
N VAL A 22 -16.56 -16.00 48.27
CA VAL A 22 -15.86 -16.32 49.53
C VAL A 22 -15.81 -15.11 50.45
N SER A 23 -15.57 -13.91 49.91
CA SER A 23 -15.63 -12.64 50.66
C SER A 23 -17.02 -12.42 51.27
N PHE A 24 -18.08 -12.73 50.52
CA PHE A 24 -19.46 -12.52 50.95
C PHE A 24 -19.85 -13.51 52.05
N GLY A 25 -19.52 -14.80 51.88
CA GLY A 25 -19.80 -15.83 52.88
C GLY A 25 -19.07 -15.63 54.21
N ALA A 26 -17.83 -15.13 54.17
CA ALA A 26 -17.08 -14.76 55.37
C ALA A 26 -17.77 -13.63 56.16
N VAL A 27 -18.39 -12.68 55.46
CA VAL A 27 -19.02 -11.48 56.04
C VAL A 27 -20.43 -11.74 56.55
N THR A 28 -21.24 -12.55 55.86
CA THR A 28 -22.59 -12.91 56.32
C THR A 28 -22.61 -13.75 57.60
N SER A 29 -21.44 -14.30 57.97
CA SER A 29 -21.25 -15.04 59.23
C SER A 29 -21.14 -14.10 60.45
N TYR A 30 -21.04 -12.79 60.23
CA TYR A 30 -20.85 -11.76 61.25
C TYR A 30 -22.05 -10.80 61.32
N ASN A 31 -22.60 -10.61 62.52
CA ASN A 31 -23.68 -9.65 62.78
C ASN A 31 -23.09 -8.33 63.33
N SER A 32 -22.29 -7.64 62.53
CA SER A 32 -21.56 -6.43 62.92
C SER A 32 -21.87 -5.23 62.02
N SER A 33 -21.94 -4.03 62.61
CA SER A 33 -22.20 -2.75 61.91
C SER A 33 -21.15 -2.36 60.86
N TYR A 34 -20.07 -3.15 60.68
CA TYR A 34 -18.95 -2.87 59.77
C TYR A 34 -18.77 -3.91 58.66
N ALA A 35 -19.73 -4.83 58.48
CA ALA A 35 -19.69 -5.93 57.52
C ALA A 35 -19.28 -5.51 56.09
N ALA A 36 -19.79 -4.37 55.59
CA ALA A 36 -19.47 -3.87 54.25
C ALA A 36 -18.00 -3.43 54.09
N MET A 37 -17.38 -2.87 55.14
CA MET A 37 -15.97 -2.46 55.11
C MET A 37 -15.03 -3.67 55.16
N GLU A 38 -15.37 -4.69 55.94
CA GLU A 38 -14.63 -5.94 56.02
C GLU A 38 -14.69 -6.73 54.70
N TYR A 39 -15.87 -6.76 54.07
CA TYR A 39 -16.05 -7.31 52.72
C TYR A 39 -15.14 -6.65 51.69
N LEU A 40 -15.16 -5.32 51.60
CA LEU A 40 -14.35 -4.57 50.62
C LEU A 40 -12.85 -4.74 50.88
N ARG A 41 -12.43 -4.78 52.15
CA ARG A 41 -11.03 -5.03 52.53
C ARG A 41 -10.57 -6.41 52.08
N PHE A 42 -11.32 -7.46 52.40
CA PHE A 42 -10.93 -8.82 52.04
C PHE A 42 -10.95 -9.05 50.52
N LEU A 43 -11.95 -8.49 49.82
CA LEU A 43 -12.02 -8.49 48.36
C LEU A 43 -10.80 -7.78 47.74
N GLY A 44 -10.43 -6.61 48.28
CA GLY A 44 -9.25 -5.87 47.85
C GLY A 44 -7.94 -6.65 48.03
N ILE A 45 -7.81 -7.38 49.14
CA ILE A 45 -6.65 -8.25 49.39
C ILE A 45 -6.62 -9.42 48.39
N CYS A 46 -7.77 -10.04 48.10
CA CYS A 46 -7.85 -11.10 47.09
C CYS A 46 -7.45 -10.57 45.70
N PHE A 47 -7.97 -9.40 45.31
CA PHE A 47 -7.63 -8.77 44.04
C PHE A 47 -6.13 -8.42 43.96
N GLY A 48 -5.59 -7.77 45.00
CA GLY A 48 -4.17 -7.42 45.06
C GLY A 48 -3.26 -8.65 45.02
N THR A 49 -3.65 -9.73 45.70
CA THR A 49 -2.92 -11.02 45.66
C THR A 49 -2.95 -11.62 44.26
N LEU A 50 -4.11 -11.65 43.62
CA LEU A 50 -4.28 -12.17 42.27
C LEU A 50 -3.48 -11.35 41.25
N ALA A 51 -3.51 -10.02 41.36
CA ALA A 51 -2.76 -9.12 40.49
C ALA A 51 -1.25 -9.29 40.65
N ALA A 52 -0.74 -9.38 41.89
CA ALA A 52 0.69 -9.57 42.15
C ALA A 52 1.18 -10.94 41.64
N ALA A 53 0.45 -12.01 41.95
CA ALA A 53 0.77 -13.35 41.46
C ALA A 53 0.67 -13.44 39.93
N GLY A 54 -0.36 -12.82 39.35
CA GLY A 54 -0.57 -12.73 37.91
C GLY A 54 0.53 -11.95 37.20
N ALA A 55 1.01 -10.84 37.76
CA ALA A 55 2.12 -10.07 37.19
C ALA A 55 3.44 -10.87 37.20
N ALA A 56 3.74 -11.57 38.30
CA ALA A 56 4.90 -12.45 38.37
C ALA A 56 4.81 -13.61 37.36
N GLY A 57 3.61 -14.21 37.23
CA GLY A 57 3.33 -15.25 36.24
C GLY A 57 3.50 -14.72 34.81
N ALA A 58 2.90 -13.58 34.49
CA ALA A 58 2.99 -12.92 33.19
C ALA A 58 4.44 -12.60 32.79
N PHE A 59 5.23 -12.05 33.72
CA PHE A 59 6.63 -11.73 33.50
C PHE A 59 7.44 -12.98 33.13
N LEU A 60 7.30 -14.06 33.89
CA LEU A 60 7.97 -15.32 33.57
C LEU A 60 7.40 -15.94 32.27
N GLY A 61 6.09 -15.89 32.07
CA GLY A 61 5.45 -16.38 30.85
C GLY A 61 6.00 -15.70 29.61
N PHE A 62 6.23 -14.39 29.68
CA PHE A 62 6.88 -13.63 28.61
C PHE A 62 8.31 -14.12 28.36
N LEU A 63 9.16 -14.17 29.40
CA LEU A 63 10.56 -14.61 29.27
C LEU A 63 10.66 -16.00 28.65
N PHE A 64 9.89 -16.97 29.16
CA PHE A 64 9.89 -18.33 28.64
C PHE A 64 9.18 -18.48 27.28
N GLY A 65 8.32 -17.52 26.91
CA GLY A 65 7.55 -17.52 25.68
C GLY A 65 8.28 -16.93 24.47
N VAL A 66 9.42 -16.26 24.67
CA VAL A 66 10.23 -15.71 23.57
C VAL A 66 10.73 -16.86 22.67
N PRO A 67 10.41 -16.87 21.36
CA PRO A 67 10.84 -17.90 20.45
C PRO A 67 12.35 -17.81 20.20
N ARG A 68 13.03 -18.96 20.16
CA ARG A 68 14.47 -19.09 19.92
C ARG A 68 14.73 -19.42 18.46
N LEU A 69 14.96 -18.42 17.62
CA LEU A 69 15.09 -18.62 16.17
C LEU A 69 16.55 -18.72 15.73
N LEU A 70 17.51 -18.15 16.47
CA LEU A 70 18.90 -18.05 16.04
C LEU A 70 19.74 -19.31 16.30
N GLN A 71 19.36 -20.18 17.24
CA GLN A 71 20.13 -21.38 17.54
C GLN A 71 20.01 -22.50 16.50
N ARG A 72 19.02 -22.45 15.60
CA ARG A 72 18.86 -23.47 14.56
C ARG A 72 19.94 -23.40 13.48
N VAL A 73 20.63 -22.27 13.36
CA VAL A 73 21.71 -22.06 12.38
C VAL A 73 23.07 -22.53 12.89
N ASN A 74 23.30 -22.55 14.21
CA ASN A 74 24.61 -22.88 14.79
C ASN A 74 24.69 -24.24 15.51
N GLY A 75 23.62 -25.06 15.47
CA GLY A 75 23.48 -26.26 16.30
C GLY A 75 23.26 -27.58 15.55
N GLY A 76 23.90 -27.78 14.39
CA GLY A 76 23.83 -29.04 13.64
C GLY A 76 25.19 -29.73 13.54
N ASP A 77 25.35 -30.85 14.28
CA ASP A 77 26.43 -31.84 14.11
C ASP A 77 26.35 -32.49 12.70
N GLY A 78 26.96 -31.83 11.72
CA GLY A 78 27.23 -32.34 10.37
C GLY A 78 28.72 -32.18 10.05
N PRO A 79 29.29 -33.01 9.15
CA PRO A 79 30.75 -33.12 9.02
C PRO A 79 31.37 -31.80 8.56
N LYS A 80 32.33 -31.30 9.34
CA LYS A 80 33.13 -30.11 9.05
C LYS A 80 33.71 -30.18 7.62
N PRO A 81 33.50 -29.18 6.76
CA PRO A 81 34.32 -29.04 5.57
C PRO A 81 35.72 -28.63 6.02
N LYS A 82 36.72 -29.40 5.61
CA LYS A 82 38.14 -29.04 5.77
C LYS A 82 38.40 -27.71 5.07
N GLU A 83 39.17 -26.87 5.75
CA GLU A 83 39.82 -25.70 5.17
C GLU A 83 40.62 -26.10 3.92
N ALA A 84 40.26 -25.52 2.78
CA ALA A 84 41.10 -25.43 1.60
C ALA A 84 40.74 -24.17 0.80
N GLY A 85 41.66 -23.22 0.79
CA GLY A 85 42.02 -22.40 -0.37
C GLY A 85 40.95 -21.50 -1.00
N PHE A 86 41.17 -20.19 -0.85
CA PHE A 86 40.77 -19.13 -1.78
C PHE A 86 40.45 -19.60 -3.20
N ASN A 87 39.20 -19.40 -3.64
CA ASN A 87 38.85 -18.81 -4.93
C ASN A 87 37.34 -18.45 -4.94
N ASN A 88 37.07 -17.16 -4.90
CA ASN A 88 35.74 -16.55 -5.02
C ASN A 88 35.24 -16.66 -6.46
N LEU A 89 34.09 -17.31 -6.66
CA LEU A 89 33.08 -17.08 -7.72
C LEU A 89 31.97 -18.11 -7.53
N GLY A 90 30.80 -17.70 -7.05
CA GLY A 90 29.62 -18.56 -7.02
C GLY A 90 28.74 -18.37 -5.78
N ALA A 91 27.64 -17.65 -6.00
CA ALA A 91 26.32 -17.83 -5.38
C ALA A 91 26.26 -18.74 -4.14
N GLY A 92 26.39 -18.12 -2.96
CA GLY A 92 26.03 -18.72 -1.68
C GLY A 92 25.00 -17.83 -1.01
N LYS A 93 23.72 -18.20 -1.17
CA LYS A 93 22.54 -17.61 -0.54
C LYS A 93 22.75 -17.58 0.98
N THR A 94 23.27 -16.48 1.51
CA THR A 94 23.16 -16.20 2.94
C THR A 94 21.69 -15.93 3.19
N THR A 95 20.95 -16.95 3.62
CA THR A 95 19.66 -16.80 4.30
C THR A 95 19.87 -15.79 5.40
N ARG A 96 19.59 -14.52 5.10
CA ARG A 96 19.61 -13.43 6.05
C ARG A 96 18.30 -13.53 6.80
N THR A 97 18.17 -14.60 7.60
CA THR A 97 17.12 -14.73 8.61
C THR A 97 17.10 -13.41 9.33
N VAL A 98 15.99 -12.70 9.22
CA VAL A 98 15.77 -11.42 9.89
C VAL A 98 16.23 -11.63 11.31
N ALA A 99 17.29 -10.93 11.70
CA ALA A 99 17.79 -10.92 13.06
C ALA A 99 16.74 -10.23 13.92
N GLY A 100 15.65 -10.96 14.24
CA GLY A 100 14.78 -10.62 15.35
C GLY A 100 15.70 -10.36 16.53
N ASN A 101 15.57 -9.18 17.14
CA ASN A 101 16.53 -8.59 18.08
C ASN A 101 17.22 -9.66 18.97
N SER A 102 18.40 -10.12 18.55
CA SER A 102 19.12 -11.23 19.20
C SER A 102 19.44 -10.93 20.65
N ASN A 103 19.56 -9.63 20.98
CA ASN A 103 19.79 -9.17 22.34
C ASN A 103 18.66 -9.63 23.28
N LEU A 104 17.39 -9.59 22.85
CA LEU A 104 16.28 -10.03 23.70
C LEU A 104 16.23 -11.56 23.84
N GLU A 105 16.55 -12.29 22.77
CA GLU A 105 16.66 -13.76 22.82
C GLU A 105 17.79 -14.19 23.77
N GLU A 106 18.98 -13.60 23.62
CA GLU A 106 20.16 -13.90 24.44
C GLU A 106 19.97 -13.51 25.91
N ILE A 107 19.47 -12.30 26.17
CA ILE A 107 19.19 -11.85 27.54
C ILE A 107 18.12 -12.75 28.16
N SER A 108 17.07 -13.13 27.43
CA SER A 108 16.04 -14.04 27.95
C SER A 108 16.58 -15.44 28.23
N ASP A 109 17.43 -16.01 27.36
CA ASP A 109 18.03 -17.33 27.59
C ASP A 109 18.97 -17.32 28.80
N TRP A 110 19.81 -16.30 28.93
CA TRP A 110 20.69 -16.14 30.10
C TRP A 110 19.87 -15.94 31.39
N LEU A 111 18.87 -15.07 31.35
CA LEU A 111 18.02 -14.76 32.50
C LEU A 111 17.19 -15.98 32.92
N THR A 112 16.59 -16.71 31.98
CA THR A 112 15.82 -17.93 32.29
C THR A 112 16.71 -19.02 32.89
N LYS A 113 17.95 -19.20 32.39
CA LYS A 113 18.92 -20.13 33.00
C LYS A 113 19.27 -19.74 34.44
N ILE A 114 19.50 -18.44 34.71
CA ILE A 114 19.76 -17.95 36.07
C ILE A 114 18.55 -18.18 36.97
N ILE A 115 17.35 -17.83 36.52
CA ILE A 115 16.11 -17.99 37.30
C ILE A 115 15.89 -19.46 37.65
N VAL A 116 16.01 -20.37 36.68
CA VAL A 116 15.85 -21.82 36.91
C VAL A 116 16.94 -22.34 37.85
N GLY A 117 18.20 -21.94 37.64
CA GLY A 117 19.32 -22.34 38.49
C GLY A 117 19.16 -21.89 39.94
N LEU A 118 18.86 -20.61 40.18
CA LEU A 118 18.63 -20.08 41.52
C LEU A 118 17.37 -20.66 42.17
N ALA A 119 16.31 -20.89 41.41
CA ALA A 119 15.08 -21.50 41.92
C ALA A 119 15.29 -22.95 42.37
N LEU A 120 16.09 -23.73 41.66
CA LEU A 120 16.45 -25.10 42.04
C LEU A 120 17.28 -25.13 43.32
N VAL A 121 18.30 -24.28 43.42
CA VAL A 121 19.17 -24.22 44.60
C VAL A 121 18.41 -23.74 45.84
N ASN A 122 17.53 -22.75 45.69
CA ASN A 122 16.81 -22.13 46.81
C ASN A 122 15.36 -22.63 46.95
N ALA A 123 15.03 -23.80 46.39
CA ALA A 123 13.65 -24.30 46.33
C ALA A 123 12.98 -24.37 47.72
N TYR A 124 13.70 -24.86 48.73
CA TYR A 124 13.20 -24.94 50.10
C TYR A 124 12.92 -23.57 50.71
N GLU A 125 13.78 -22.57 50.45
CA GLU A 125 13.61 -21.21 50.94
C GLU A 125 12.42 -20.53 50.28
N ILE A 126 12.24 -20.72 48.97
CA ILE A 126 11.09 -20.20 48.21
C ILE A 126 9.79 -20.79 48.74
N LEU A 127 9.73 -22.10 49.01
CA LEU A 127 8.56 -22.72 49.65
C LEU A 127 8.32 -22.17 51.06
N GLY A 128 9.38 -21.90 51.82
CA GLY A 128 9.31 -21.25 53.13
C GLY A 128 8.73 -19.82 53.05
N LEU A 129 9.17 -19.02 52.08
CA LEU A 129 8.64 -17.68 51.81
C LEU A 129 7.16 -17.75 51.40
N GLY A 130 6.78 -18.68 50.53
CA GLY A 130 5.39 -18.91 50.15
C GLY A 130 4.50 -19.21 51.36
N ARG A 131 4.95 -20.11 52.25
CA ARG A 131 4.22 -20.40 53.51
C ARG A 131 4.10 -19.18 54.41
N ARG A 132 5.12 -18.33 54.49
CA ARG A 132 5.10 -17.07 55.26
C ARG A 132 4.11 -16.07 54.67
N ILE A 133 4.12 -15.88 53.35
CA ILE A 133 3.19 -14.98 52.63
C ILE A 133 1.76 -15.44 52.85
N VAL A 134 1.48 -16.72 52.63
CA VAL A 134 0.15 -17.29 52.83
C VAL A 134 -0.29 -17.18 54.30
N SER A 135 0.61 -17.42 55.25
CA SER A 135 0.32 -17.25 56.68
C SER A 135 0.09 -15.79 57.08
N PHE A 136 0.74 -14.85 56.40
CA PHE A 136 0.51 -13.41 56.58
C PHE A 136 -0.86 -13.01 56.02
N LEU A 137 -1.18 -13.42 54.79
CA LEU A 137 -2.46 -13.14 54.14
C LEU A 137 -3.64 -13.77 54.90
N ALA A 138 -3.45 -14.97 55.45
CA ALA A 138 -4.47 -15.64 56.26
C ALA A 138 -4.87 -14.87 57.52
N ARG A 139 -4.03 -13.95 58.05
CA ARG A 139 -4.39 -13.08 59.19
C ARG A 139 -5.49 -12.08 58.85
N PHE A 140 -5.75 -11.88 57.57
CA PHE A 140 -6.77 -10.97 57.07
C PHE A 140 -8.09 -11.68 56.74
N GLY A 141 -8.11 -13.01 56.79
CA GLY A 141 -9.34 -13.79 56.69
C GLY A 141 -9.83 -14.12 58.10
N ASP A 142 -11.08 -13.76 58.40
CA ASP A 142 -11.71 -14.06 59.70
C ASP A 142 -12.39 -15.45 59.69
N VAL A 143 -11.71 -16.41 59.05
CA VAL A 143 -12.15 -17.80 58.88
C VAL A 143 -11.08 -18.71 59.48
N ASP A 144 -11.37 -20.00 59.66
CA ASP A 144 -10.38 -20.98 60.09
C ASP A 144 -9.02 -20.75 59.40
N ALA A 145 -7.98 -20.63 60.22
CA ALA A 145 -6.65 -20.22 59.76
C ALA A 145 -6.05 -21.20 58.74
N ASN A 146 -6.43 -22.48 58.78
CA ASN A 146 -5.96 -23.46 57.81
C ASN A 146 -6.72 -23.33 56.49
N LEU A 147 -8.02 -23.08 56.53
CA LEU A 147 -8.83 -22.83 55.34
C LEU A 147 -8.40 -21.55 54.62
N ALA A 148 -8.17 -20.45 55.34
CA ALA A 148 -7.69 -19.19 54.78
C ALA A 148 -6.30 -19.35 54.12
N LYS A 149 -5.39 -20.10 54.75
CA LYS A 149 -4.08 -20.43 54.15
C LYS A 149 -4.25 -21.23 52.85
N ALA A 150 -5.07 -22.27 52.86
CA ALA A 150 -5.32 -23.08 51.67
C ALA A 150 -5.90 -22.23 50.53
N TYR A 151 -6.87 -21.36 50.85
CA TYR A 151 -7.49 -20.46 49.88
C TYR A 151 -6.48 -19.51 49.22
N PHE A 152 -5.68 -18.77 50.01
CA PHE A 152 -4.69 -17.85 49.46
C PHE A 152 -3.57 -18.58 48.69
N ALA A 153 -3.19 -19.78 49.12
CA ALA A 153 -2.24 -20.61 48.38
C ALA A 153 -2.80 -20.98 46.98
N CYS A 154 -4.05 -21.44 46.92
CA CYS A 154 -4.72 -21.75 45.65
C CYS A 154 -4.86 -20.50 44.78
N LEU A 155 -5.22 -19.35 45.36
CA LEU A 155 -5.39 -18.09 44.62
C LEU A 155 -4.07 -17.62 43.98
N ILE A 156 -2.96 -17.70 44.73
CA ILE A 156 -1.62 -17.36 44.21
C ILE A 156 -1.24 -18.30 43.07
N ILE A 157 -1.37 -19.61 43.27
CA ILE A 157 -1.00 -20.61 42.26
C ILE A 157 -1.85 -20.44 41.01
N ALA A 158 -3.17 -20.28 41.16
CA ALA A 158 -4.09 -20.12 40.04
C ALA A 158 -3.82 -18.83 39.25
N GLY A 159 -3.64 -17.70 39.94
CA GLY A 159 -3.31 -16.42 39.31
C GLY A 159 -1.97 -16.46 38.57
N PHE A 160 -0.95 -17.03 39.21
CA PHE A 160 0.37 -17.20 38.61
C PHE A 160 0.32 -18.07 37.36
N VAL A 161 -0.27 -19.28 37.44
CA VAL A 161 -0.29 -20.24 36.32
C VAL A 161 -1.15 -19.72 35.17
N ALA A 162 -2.31 -19.11 35.44
CA ALA A 162 -3.19 -18.60 34.40
C ALA A 162 -2.52 -17.49 33.58
N CYS A 163 -1.92 -16.50 34.25
CA CYS A 163 -1.22 -15.40 33.57
C CYS A 163 0.10 -15.85 32.93
N PHE A 164 0.83 -16.78 33.56
CA PHE A 164 2.00 -17.41 32.95
C PHE A 164 1.65 -18.07 31.62
N LEU A 165 0.67 -18.97 31.62
CA LEU A 165 0.33 -19.74 30.42
C LEU A 165 -0.23 -18.85 29.32
N ALA A 166 -1.05 -17.86 29.65
CA ALA A 166 -1.63 -16.98 28.64
C ALA A 166 -0.58 -16.10 27.97
N ILE A 167 0.30 -15.45 28.74
CA ILE A 167 1.37 -14.63 28.16
C ILE A 167 2.42 -15.50 27.46
N TYR A 168 2.73 -16.68 27.99
CA TYR A 168 3.60 -17.65 27.35
C TYR A 168 3.10 -18.04 25.95
N LEU A 169 1.83 -18.44 25.86
CA LEU A 169 1.23 -18.83 24.59
C LEU A 169 1.11 -17.63 23.64
N GLU A 170 0.77 -16.45 24.16
CA GLU A 170 0.67 -15.23 23.35
C GLU A 170 2.03 -14.82 22.78
N ALA A 171 3.07 -14.76 23.61
CA ALA A 171 4.44 -14.50 23.17
C ALA A 171 4.89 -15.55 22.15
N ARG A 172 4.68 -16.85 22.45
CA ARG A 172 5.14 -17.93 21.57
C ARG A 172 4.40 -17.99 20.23
N THR A 173 3.13 -17.63 20.17
CA THR A 173 2.36 -17.67 18.92
C THR A 173 2.45 -16.36 18.15
N ARG A 174 2.10 -15.22 18.75
CA ARG A 174 2.09 -13.93 18.03
C ARG A 174 3.47 -13.51 17.58
N LEU A 175 4.49 -13.66 18.43
CA LEU A 175 5.84 -13.22 18.05
C LEU A 175 6.38 -14.10 16.92
N THR A 176 6.09 -15.40 16.93
CA THR A 176 6.45 -16.30 15.83
C THR A 176 5.71 -15.94 14.53
N PHE A 177 4.41 -15.64 14.59
CA PHE A 177 3.65 -15.21 13.41
C PHE A 177 4.13 -13.87 12.85
N ILE A 178 4.34 -12.87 13.71
CA ILE A 178 4.81 -11.54 13.26
C ILE A 178 6.21 -11.65 12.65
N LEU A 179 7.10 -12.44 13.25
CA LEU A 179 8.45 -12.63 12.70
C LEU A 179 8.42 -13.42 11.38
N ALA A 180 7.53 -14.41 11.24
CA ALA A 180 7.35 -15.15 9.98
C ALA A 180 6.71 -14.30 8.87
N ASP A 181 5.72 -13.47 9.19
CA ASP A 181 5.10 -12.54 8.23
C ASP A 181 6.11 -11.49 7.75
N ILE A 182 6.95 -10.99 8.66
CA ILE A 182 8.05 -10.08 8.33
C ILE A 182 9.11 -10.79 7.48
N GLU A 183 9.46 -12.03 7.81
CA GLU A 183 10.40 -12.82 7.00
C GLU A 183 9.84 -13.08 5.60
N GLN A 184 8.55 -13.37 5.44
CA GLN A 184 7.91 -13.50 4.12
C GLN A 184 7.88 -12.18 3.33
N LEU A 185 7.81 -11.03 4.00
CA LEU A 185 7.90 -9.71 3.37
C LEU A 185 9.35 -9.33 3.00
N LEU A 186 10.35 -9.84 3.73
CA LEU A 186 11.78 -9.58 3.52
C LEU A 186 12.48 -10.62 2.63
N ASP A 187 11.89 -11.80 2.43
CA ASP A 187 12.32 -12.82 1.46
C ASP A 187 11.76 -12.51 0.06
N GLY A 188 11.60 -11.22 -0.25
CA GLY A 188 11.29 -10.75 -1.59
C GLY A 188 12.38 -11.22 -2.57
N ALA A 189 11.97 -11.65 -3.75
CA ALA A 189 12.92 -12.15 -4.75
C ALA A 189 13.87 -11.04 -5.26
N LEU A 190 13.53 -9.78 -4.95
CA LEU A 190 14.25 -8.57 -5.32
C LEU A 190 14.68 -7.79 -4.07
N ASP A 191 15.88 -7.23 -4.15
CA ASP A 191 16.42 -6.30 -3.16
C ASP A 191 15.60 -4.98 -3.14
N GLU A 192 15.37 -4.42 -1.95
CA GLU A 192 14.48 -3.25 -1.76
C GLU A 192 14.98 -2.02 -2.51
N ASP A 193 16.29 -1.77 -2.53
CA ASP A 193 16.91 -0.68 -3.28
C ASP A 193 16.72 -0.86 -4.79
N ALA A 194 16.77 -2.10 -5.27
CA ALA A 194 16.53 -2.42 -6.68
C ALA A 194 15.05 -2.23 -7.07
N ILE A 195 14.11 -2.59 -6.19
CA ILE A 195 12.68 -2.33 -6.37
C ILE A 195 12.43 -0.83 -6.47
N ALA A 196 12.94 -0.06 -5.51
CA ALA A 196 12.79 1.40 -5.46
C ALA A 196 13.37 2.05 -6.72
N ALA A 197 14.62 1.74 -7.08
CA ALA A 197 15.26 2.28 -8.27
C ALA A 197 14.49 1.99 -9.56
N ALA A 198 14.00 0.75 -9.73
CA ALA A 198 13.24 0.38 -10.92
C ALA A 198 11.86 1.05 -10.99
N ASN A 199 11.19 1.22 -9.83
CA ASN A 199 9.88 1.84 -9.73
C ASN A 199 9.90 3.37 -9.74
N GLU A 200 11.01 4.03 -9.41
CA GLU A 200 11.13 5.49 -9.53
C GLU A 200 11.53 5.92 -10.94
N ALA A 201 12.34 5.10 -11.63
CA ALA A 201 12.79 5.41 -12.97
C ALA A 201 11.59 5.50 -13.97
N PRO A 202 11.60 6.50 -14.86
CA PRO A 202 10.57 6.63 -15.89
C PRO A 202 10.64 5.46 -16.87
N ILE A 203 9.50 5.15 -17.50
CA ILE A 203 9.41 4.12 -18.55
C ILE A 203 9.69 4.73 -19.93
N LEU A 204 9.36 6.00 -20.14
CA LEU A 204 9.52 6.76 -21.38
C LEU A 204 10.58 7.87 -21.22
N ILE A 205 11.30 8.21 -22.29
CA ILE A 205 12.32 9.29 -22.27
C ILE A 205 11.69 10.66 -22.05
N SER A 206 10.48 10.87 -22.58
CA SER A 206 9.72 12.09 -22.40
C SER A 206 8.28 11.73 -22.09
N SER A 207 7.81 12.27 -20.97
CA SER A 207 6.40 12.22 -20.56
C SER A 207 5.75 13.60 -20.73
N GLY A 208 6.26 14.40 -21.67
CA GLY A 208 5.64 15.67 -22.03
C GLY A 208 4.19 15.47 -22.44
N MET A 209 3.34 16.43 -22.09
CA MET A 209 1.88 16.32 -22.23
C MET A 209 1.35 16.16 -23.65
N THR A 210 2.18 16.57 -24.62
CA THR A 210 1.93 16.48 -26.06
C THR A 210 2.83 15.48 -26.74
N ASP A 211 3.67 14.77 -25.97
CA ASP A 211 4.60 13.79 -26.52
C ASP A 211 3.97 12.41 -26.63
N LEU A 212 3.87 11.93 -27.87
CA LEU A 212 3.40 10.59 -28.24
C LEU A 212 4.57 9.66 -28.57
N SER A 213 5.79 10.03 -28.20
CA SER A 213 7.00 9.23 -28.42
C SER A 213 6.84 7.82 -27.85
N ARG A 214 7.43 6.87 -28.58
CA ARG A 214 7.42 5.44 -28.26
C ARG A 214 8.83 4.95 -27.95
N THR A 215 9.62 5.81 -27.31
CA THR A 215 11.01 5.51 -27.00
C THR A 215 11.14 5.18 -25.52
N PRO A 216 11.54 3.94 -25.17
CA PRO A 216 11.72 3.56 -23.78
C PRO A 216 12.90 4.34 -23.19
N ALA A 217 12.79 4.66 -21.90
CA ALA A 217 13.91 5.18 -21.13
C ALA A 217 15.07 4.16 -21.11
N PRO A 218 16.33 4.61 -21.04
CA PRO A 218 17.47 3.72 -21.01
C PRO A 218 17.47 2.83 -19.76
N ALA A 219 17.76 1.55 -19.94
CA ALA A 219 17.86 0.60 -18.82
C ALA A 219 19.12 0.84 -17.99
N SER A 220 18.95 0.81 -16.67
CA SER A 220 20.02 0.87 -15.66
C SER A 220 20.64 -0.51 -15.39
N ASP A 221 21.72 -0.56 -14.61
CA ASP A 221 22.27 -1.83 -14.12
C ASP A 221 21.30 -2.54 -13.16
N ALA A 222 20.56 -1.79 -12.35
CA ALA A 222 19.52 -2.33 -11.49
C ALA A 222 18.43 -3.04 -12.31
N ASP A 223 18.01 -2.46 -13.45
CA ASP A 223 17.03 -3.08 -14.34
C ASP A 223 17.50 -4.43 -14.87
N ARG A 224 18.79 -4.56 -15.19
CA ARG A 224 19.37 -5.82 -15.68
C ARG A 224 19.36 -6.89 -14.59
N THR A 225 19.62 -6.51 -13.35
CA THR A 225 19.54 -7.42 -12.20
C THR A 225 18.09 -7.84 -11.93
N VAL A 226 17.18 -6.88 -11.85
CA VAL A 226 15.75 -7.12 -11.60
C VAL A 226 15.16 -8.03 -12.68
N ALA A 227 15.48 -7.80 -13.95
CA ALA A 227 14.94 -8.57 -15.08
C ALA A 227 15.39 -10.04 -15.12
N GLN A 228 16.46 -10.41 -14.40
CA GLN A 228 16.93 -11.80 -14.30
C GLN A 228 16.13 -12.64 -13.31
N VAL A 229 15.40 -12.00 -12.39
CA VAL A 229 14.60 -12.71 -11.39
C VAL A 229 13.44 -13.44 -12.09
N PRO A 230 13.23 -14.75 -11.81
CA PRO A 230 12.12 -15.49 -12.38
C PRO A 230 10.78 -14.89 -11.99
N PHE A 231 9.89 -14.70 -12.98
CA PHE A 231 8.55 -14.12 -12.76
C PHE A 231 7.73 -14.85 -11.68
N ALA A 232 7.94 -16.15 -11.51
CA ALA A 232 7.23 -16.97 -10.53
C ALA A 232 7.67 -16.74 -9.08
N GLU A 233 8.83 -16.10 -8.87
CA GLU A 233 9.34 -15.76 -7.53
C GLU A 233 8.81 -14.41 -7.04
N LEU A 234 8.20 -13.60 -7.92
CA LEU A 234 7.59 -12.33 -7.58
C LEU A 234 6.27 -12.54 -6.83
N SER A 235 6.04 -11.77 -5.78
CA SER A 235 4.92 -11.95 -4.86
C SER A 235 4.12 -10.66 -4.64
N THR A 236 4.78 -9.50 -4.57
CA THR A 236 4.15 -8.22 -4.23
C THR A 236 3.85 -7.38 -5.47
N ALA A 237 2.90 -6.43 -5.36
CA ALA A 237 2.60 -5.50 -6.44
C ALA A 237 3.83 -4.66 -6.85
N GLU A 238 4.67 -4.30 -5.88
CA GLU A 238 5.88 -3.50 -6.12
C GLU A 238 6.97 -4.28 -6.83
N GLU A 239 7.14 -5.57 -6.51
CA GLU A 239 8.05 -6.47 -7.22
C GLU A 239 7.62 -6.66 -8.68
N PHE A 240 6.33 -6.91 -8.93
CA PHE A 240 5.78 -7.00 -10.27
C PHE A 240 5.94 -5.70 -11.06
N ALA A 241 5.74 -4.54 -10.40
CA ALA A 241 5.91 -3.24 -11.03
C ALA A 241 7.38 -2.93 -11.34
N ALA A 242 8.30 -3.28 -10.44
CA ALA A 242 9.74 -3.09 -10.62
C ALA A 242 10.23 -3.95 -11.78
N TRP A 243 9.87 -5.24 -11.76
CA TRP A 243 10.18 -6.18 -12.83
C TRP A 243 9.58 -5.75 -14.16
N GLY A 244 8.31 -5.34 -14.18
CA GLY A 244 7.64 -4.83 -15.37
C GLY A 244 8.31 -3.58 -15.95
N SER A 245 8.69 -2.63 -15.09
CA SER A 245 9.38 -1.39 -15.49
C SER A 245 10.77 -1.68 -16.06
N ALA A 246 11.54 -2.58 -15.44
CA ALA A 246 12.83 -3.03 -15.93
C ALA A 246 12.72 -3.70 -17.31
N GLN A 247 11.76 -4.61 -17.48
CA GLN A 247 11.50 -5.25 -18.77
C GLN A 247 11.10 -4.23 -19.84
N ALA A 248 10.33 -3.20 -19.50
CA ALA A 248 9.94 -2.15 -20.44
C ALA A 248 11.15 -1.37 -20.96
N ARG A 249 12.07 -0.97 -20.06
CA ARG A 249 13.32 -0.29 -20.43
C ARG A 249 14.30 -1.17 -21.21
N LEU A 250 14.22 -2.49 -21.01
CA LEU A 250 14.94 -3.49 -21.81
C LEU A 250 14.22 -3.87 -23.12
N ALA A 251 13.16 -3.14 -23.50
CA ALA A 251 12.35 -3.36 -24.69
C ALA A 251 11.58 -4.71 -24.75
N ASN A 252 11.44 -5.40 -23.63
CA ASN A 252 10.66 -6.63 -23.49
C ASN A 252 9.20 -6.34 -23.14
N PHE A 253 8.49 -5.64 -24.04
CA PHE A 253 7.18 -5.05 -23.72
C PHE A 253 6.08 -6.06 -23.40
N GLN A 254 6.10 -7.25 -24.01
CA GLN A 254 5.13 -8.32 -23.73
C GLN A 254 5.22 -8.78 -22.27
N ALA A 255 6.44 -8.99 -21.79
CA ALA A 255 6.73 -9.39 -20.42
C ALA A 255 6.40 -8.24 -19.44
N ALA A 256 6.81 -7.02 -19.80
CA ALA A 256 6.50 -5.81 -19.04
C ALA A 256 5.00 -5.63 -18.80
N ALA A 257 4.19 -5.78 -19.86
CA ALA A 257 2.75 -5.64 -19.79
C ALA A 257 2.13 -6.70 -18.87
N ARG A 258 2.57 -7.97 -18.99
CA ARG A 258 2.10 -9.05 -18.12
C ARG A 258 2.37 -8.73 -16.65
N ALA A 259 3.59 -8.32 -16.32
CA ALA A 259 3.96 -7.98 -14.94
C ALA A 259 3.18 -6.78 -14.41
N MET A 260 3.05 -5.73 -15.21
CA MET A 260 2.33 -4.53 -14.79
C MET A 260 0.82 -4.78 -14.62
N THR A 261 0.24 -5.72 -15.37
CA THR A 261 -1.14 -6.20 -15.13
C THR A 261 -1.25 -6.95 -13.79
N GLU A 262 -0.29 -7.81 -13.43
CA GLU A 262 -0.27 -8.47 -12.10
C GLU A 262 -0.11 -7.46 -10.96
N ALA A 263 0.71 -6.42 -11.17
CA ALA A 263 0.90 -5.32 -10.22
C ALA A 263 -0.40 -4.53 -10.01
N ALA A 264 -1.07 -4.12 -11.10
CA ALA A 264 -2.36 -3.42 -11.05
C ALA A 264 -3.47 -4.29 -10.42
N THR A 265 -3.44 -5.61 -10.63
CA THR A 265 -4.41 -6.54 -10.02
C THR A 265 -4.23 -6.63 -8.50
N ARG A 266 -2.99 -6.66 -8.00
CA ARG A 266 -2.69 -6.74 -6.55
C ARG A 266 -2.82 -5.40 -5.85
N GLY A 267 -2.39 -4.33 -6.50
CA GLY A 267 -2.46 -2.96 -6.00
C GLY A 267 -3.64 -2.19 -6.58
N SER A 268 -4.83 -2.78 -6.56
CA SER A 268 -6.01 -2.28 -7.29
C SER A 268 -6.40 -0.84 -6.99
N ASP A 269 -6.04 -0.30 -5.82
CA ASP A 269 -6.37 1.07 -5.42
C ASP A 269 -5.34 2.10 -5.89
N ASP A 270 -4.15 1.65 -6.32
CA ASP A 270 -3.05 2.51 -6.72
C ASP A 270 -3.01 2.64 -8.25
N ILE A 271 -3.45 3.81 -8.73
CA ILE A 271 -3.48 4.13 -10.17
C ILE A 271 -2.10 4.18 -10.81
N LYS A 272 -1.00 4.26 -10.06
CA LYS A 272 0.36 4.34 -10.63
C LYS A 272 0.66 3.15 -11.53
N TYR A 273 0.13 1.97 -11.20
CA TYR A 273 0.31 0.75 -12.00
C TYR A 273 -0.44 0.83 -13.33
N LEU A 274 -1.64 1.43 -13.34
CA LEU A 274 -2.41 1.65 -14.57
C LEU A 274 -1.74 2.68 -15.48
N LEU A 275 -1.20 3.76 -14.91
CA LEU A 275 -0.47 4.77 -15.68
C LEU A 275 0.80 4.17 -16.32
N ARG A 276 1.56 3.37 -15.55
CA ARG A 276 2.71 2.63 -16.08
C ARG A 276 2.32 1.58 -17.12
N LEU A 277 1.18 0.90 -16.92
CA LEU A 277 0.65 -0.02 -17.92
C LEU A 277 0.31 0.71 -19.22
N ALA A 278 -0.30 1.90 -19.15
CA ALA A 278 -0.57 2.74 -20.31
C ALA A 278 0.72 3.10 -21.06
N ASP A 279 1.78 3.50 -20.35
CA ASP A 279 3.10 3.76 -20.96
C ASP A 279 3.69 2.52 -21.66
N ILE A 280 3.53 1.34 -21.07
CA ILE A 280 3.98 0.09 -21.70
C ILE A 280 3.13 -0.22 -22.94
N ARG A 281 1.81 0.02 -22.93
CA ARG A 281 0.95 -0.16 -24.11
C ARG A 281 1.29 0.82 -25.22
N ARG A 282 1.70 2.04 -24.88
CA ARG A 282 2.25 3.01 -25.82
C ARG A 282 3.50 2.47 -26.52
N LEU A 283 4.45 1.92 -25.76
CA LEU A 283 5.66 1.29 -26.30
C LEU A 283 5.37 0.10 -27.21
N GLN A 284 4.31 -0.65 -26.93
CA GLN A 284 3.81 -1.71 -27.83
C GLN A 284 3.14 -1.16 -29.10
N GLY A 285 2.87 0.14 -29.17
CA GLY A 285 2.09 0.77 -30.22
C GLY A 285 0.60 0.39 -30.21
N ASN A 286 0.09 -0.13 -29.08
CA ASN A 286 -1.30 -0.56 -28.95
C ASN A 286 -2.15 0.55 -28.32
N LEU A 287 -2.61 1.47 -29.17
CA LEU A 287 -3.42 2.62 -28.76
C LEU A 287 -4.70 2.23 -28.02
N SER A 288 -5.36 1.14 -28.43
CA SER A 288 -6.61 0.70 -27.77
C SER A 288 -6.35 0.33 -26.32
N LEU A 289 -5.33 -0.50 -26.05
CA LEU A 289 -5.01 -0.92 -24.69
C LEU A 289 -4.41 0.21 -23.85
N GLU A 290 -3.75 1.20 -24.46
CA GLU A 290 -3.33 2.41 -23.75
C GLU A 290 -4.53 3.22 -23.27
N ILE A 291 -5.53 3.42 -24.14
CA ILE A 291 -6.79 4.10 -23.81
C ILE A 291 -7.52 3.34 -22.70
N ASP A 292 -7.64 2.01 -22.80
CA ASP A 292 -8.34 1.19 -21.80
C ASP A 292 -7.72 1.32 -20.40
N ALA A 293 -6.37 1.36 -20.31
CA ALA A 293 -5.68 1.56 -19.03
C ALA A 293 -5.90 2.96 -18.44
N LEU A 294 -5.96 4.01 -19.28
CA LEU A 294 -6.24 5.37 -18.83
C LEU A 294 -7.72 5.58 -18.48
N ASP A 295 -8.64 4.90 -19.15
CA ASP A 295 -10.07 4.88 -18.79
C ASP A 295 -10.26 4.31 -17.38
N GLU A 296 -9.59 3.20 -17.08
CA GLU A 296 -9.63 2.62 -15.73
C GLU A 296 -9.01 3.58 -14.70
N ALA A 297 -7.86 4.19 -15.01
CA ALA A 297 -7.22 5.16 -14.11
C ALA A 297 -8.11 6.38 -13.83
N THR A 298 -8.73 6.93 -14.87
CA THR A 298 -9.69 8.04 -14.78
C THR A 298 -10.91 7.66 -13.94
N SER A 299 -11.40 6.42 -14.08
CA SER A 299 -12.54 5.92 -13.30
C SER A 299 -12.22 5.83 -11.80
N LYS A 300 -10.97 5.50 -11.45
CA LYS A 300 -10.48 5.46 -10.05
C LYS A 300 -10.16 6.85 -9.49
N ARG A 301 -9.76 7.80 -10.34
CA ARG A 301 -9.43 9.19 -9.96
C ARG A 301 -10.16 10.19 -10.88
N PRO A 302 -11.50 10.34 -10.74
CA PRO A 302 -12.31 11.12 -11.68
C PRO A 302 -12.09 12.64 -11.63
N GLN A 303 -11.31 13.15 -10.67
CA GLN A 303 -10.96 14.56 -10.55
C GLN A 303 -9.53 14.85 -11.01
N ASP A 304 -8.78 13.85 -11.49
CA ASP A 304 -7.42 14.04 -11.98
C ASP A 304 -7.44 14.56 -13.43
N VAL A 305 -7.18 15.86 -13.57
CA VAL A 305 -7.21 16.56 -14.86
C VAL A 305 -6.10 16.08 -15.78
N ASP A 306 -4.94 15.69 -15.25
CA ASP A 306 -3.78 15.32 -16.05
C ASP A 306 -4.00 14.00 -16.77
N ILE A 307 -4.55 13.00 -16.05
CA ILE A 307 -4.92 11.70 -16.61
C ILE A 307 -6.04 11.87 -17.64
N PHE A 308 -7.07 12.63 -17.29
CA PHE A 308 -8.19 12.90 -18.19
C PHE A 308 -7.72 13.58 -19.48
N ARG A 309 -6.86 14.58 -19.38
CA ARG A 309 -6.28 15.27 -20.54
C ARG A 309 -5.45 14.35 -21.42
N ARG A 310 -4.66 13.45 -20.83
CA ARG A 310 -3.93 12.42 -21.60
C ARG A 310 -4.90 11.49 -22.34
N LEU A 311 -5.99 11.06 -21.70
CA LEU A 311 -7.02 10.24 -22.33
C LEU A 311 -7.67 10.97 -23.52
N ILE A 312 -8.07 12.23 -23.36
CA ILE A 312 -8.68 13.02 -24.43
C ILE A 312 -7.74 13.17 -25.63
N LEU A 313 -6.45 13.48 -25.39
CA LEU A 313 -5.47 13.57 -26.47
C LEU A 313 -5.40 12.27 -27.27
N LEU A 314 -5.29 11.12 -26.61
CA LEU A 314 -5.21 9.83 -27.31
C LEU A 314 -6.48 9.47 -28.09
N LEU A 315 -7.64 9.90 -27.62
CA LEU A 315 -8.90 9.70 -28.35
C LEU A 315 -8.90 10.45 -29.68
N LEU A 316 -8.22 11.58 -29.81
CA LEU A 316 -8.10 12.31 -31.08
C LEU A 316 -7.29 11.55 -32.15
N TYR A 317 -6.41 10.63 -31.74
CA TYR A 317 -5.65 9.77 -32.65
C TYR A 317 -6.34 8.43 -32.94
N ARG A 318 -7.50 8.18 -32.33
CA ARG A 318 -8.33 7.01 -32.67
C ARG A 318 -9.12 7.29 -33.95
N SER A 319 -9.30 6.27 -34.77
CA SER A 319 -9.98 6.40 -36.06
C SER A 319 -11.34 7.11 -35.97
N PRO A 320 -11.57 8.14 -36.81
CA PRO A 320 -12.87 8.76 -36.99
C PRO A 320 -13.97 7.75 -37.40
N PRO A 321 -15.24 7.95 -36.97
CA PRO A 321 -15.72 9.03 -36.10
C PRO A 321 -15.58 8.73 -34.60
N GLN A 322 -15.15 7.52 -34.23
CA GLN A 322 -15.23 7.00 -32.86
C GLN A 322 -14.38 7.83 -31.89
N GLY A 323 -13.17 8.24 -32.33
CA GLY A 323 -12.23 9.03 -31.53
C GLY A 323 -12.81 10.37 -31.07
N PHE A 324 -13.04 11.29 -32.02
CA PHE A 324 -13.58 12.60 -31.71
C PHE A 324 -14.98 12.55 -31.07
N THR A 325 -15.83 11.58 -31.45
CA THR A 325 -17.18 11.49 -30.86
C THR A 325 -17.09 11.24 -29.37
N ARG A 326 -16.22 10.30 -28.96
CA ARG A 326 -16.00 10.00 -27.55
C ARG A 326 -15.32 11.15 -26.82
N ALA A 327 -14.33 11.79 -27.43
CA ALA A 327 -13.65 12.95 -26.85
C ALA A 327 -14.63 14.11 -26.57
N ILE A 328 -15.49 14.44 -27.54
CA ILE A 328 -16.53 15.48 -27.40
C ILE A 328 -17.45 15.16 -26.22
N THR A 329 -18.00 13.93 -26.17
CA THR A 329 -18.93 13.53 -25.10
C THR A 329 -18.29 13.65 -23.72
N LEU A 330 -17.04 13.17 -23.56
CA LEU A 330 -16.34 13.24 -22.28
C LEU A 330 -16.03 14.68 -21.87
N CYS A 331 -15.56 15.52 -22.80
CA CYS A 331 -15.29 16.93 -22.53
C CYS A 331 -16.56 17.70 -22.14
N GLU A 332 -17.67 17.53 -22.87
CA GLU A 332 -18.94 18.21 -22.57
C GLU A 332 -19.46 17.84 -21.17
N GLN A 333 -19.32 16.58 -20.75
CA GLN A 333 -19.65 16.14 -19.40
C GLN A 333 -18.71 16.73 -18.34
N ALA A 334 -17.39 16.72 -18.61
CA ALA A 334 -16.38 17.19 -17.67
C ALA A 334 -16.45 18.71 -17.43
N PHE A 335 -16.81 19.50 -18.44
CA PHE A 335 -16.91 20.96 -18.33
C PHE A 335 -18.03 21.47 -17.41
N ALA A 336 -18.91 20.58 -16.91
CA ALA A 336 -19.82 20.92 -15.82
C ALA A 336 -19.07 21.27 -14.50
N SER A 337 -17.83 20.78 -14.35
CA SER A 337 -16.96 21.11 -13.23
C SER A 337 -15.98 22.23 -13.60
N PRO A 338 -15.87 23.30 -12.78
CA PRO A 338 -14.91 24.38 -13.00
C PRO A 338 -13.46 23.89 -13.13
N LEU A 339 -13.11 22.79 -12.47
CA LEU A 339 -11.77 22.19 -12.49
C LEU A 339 -11.33 21.83 -13.92
N PHE A 340 -12.21 21.22 -14.71
CA PHE A 340 -11.92 20.84 -16.10
C PHE A 340 -12.18 22.00 -17.06
N ALA A 341 -13.19 22.82 -16.77
CA ALA A 341 -13.58 23.95 -17.60
C ALA A 341 -12.48 25.03 -17.71
N GLN A 342 -11.59 25.11 -16.71
CA GLN A 342 -10.47 26.07 -16.66
C GLN A 342 -9.14 25.51 -17.20
N ASP A 343 -9.09 24.25 -17.66
CA ASP A 343 -7.87 23.71 -18.28
C ASP A 343 -7.80 24.08 -19.76
N PRO A 344 -6.77 24.83 -20.20
CA PRO A 344 -6.69 25.33 -21.58
C PRO A 344 -6.38 24.25 -22.61
N PHE A 345 -5.70 23.16 -22.23
CA PHE A 345 -5.42 22.05 -23.14
C PHE A 345 -6.67 21.21 -23.39
N LEU A 346 -7.54 21.02 -22.40
CA LEU A 346 -8.84 20.39 -22.60
C LEU A 346 -9.73 21.21 -23.53
N ARG A 347 -9.70 22.54 -23.42
CA ARG A 347 -10.40 23.43 -24.37
C ARG A 347 -9.82 23.30 -25.78
N LEU A 348 -8.50 23.25 -25.91
CA LEU A 348 -7.81 23.03 -27.18
C LEU A 348 -8.20 21.68 -27.81
N TYR A 349 -8.11 20.58 -27.06
CA TYR A 349 -8.42 19.25 -27.56
C TYR A 349 -9.90 19.09 -27.90
N TYR A 350 -10.78 19.77 -27.16
CA TYR A 350 -12.19 19.84 -27.50
C TYR A 350 -12.42 20.62 -28.82
N ALA A 351 -11.71 21.73 -29.04
CA ALA A 351 -11.75 22.44 -30.31
C ALA A 351 -11.27 21.54 -31.47
N ALA A 352 -10.14 20.85 -31.28
CA ALA A 352 -9.60 19.88 -32.24
C ALA A 352 -10.60 18.76 -32.55
N ALA A 353 -11.26 18.18 -31.54
CA ALA A 353 -12.30 17.16 -31.74
C ALA A 353 -13.47 17.68 -32.60
N GLN A 354 -13.91 18.93 -32.37
CA GLN A 354 -14.94 19.56 -33.19
C GLN A 354 -14.47 19.86 -34.61
N GLY A 355 -13.19 20.20 -34.80
CA GLY A 355 -12.57 20.34 -36.11
C GLY A 355 -12.48 19.01 -36.88
N GLN A 356 -12.07 17.92 -36.21
CA GLN A 356 -12.12 16.57 -36.77
C GLN A 356 -13.56 16.18 -37.16
N LYS A 357 -14.55 16.49 -36.31
CA LYS A 357 -15.97 16.26 -36.63
C LYS A 357 -16.40 17.03 -37.88
N ALA A 358 -16.06 18.32 -37.99
CA ALA A 358 -16.40 19.14 -39.15
C ALA A 358 -15.74 18.63 -40.45
N THR A 359 -14.46 18.25 -40.37
CA THR A 359 -13.72 17.61 -41.47
C THR A 359 -14.38 16.29 -41.88
N TRP A 360 -14.66 15.41 -40.92
CA TRP A 360 -15.28 14.11 -41.19
C TRP A 360 -16.65 14.27 -41.84
N LEU A 361 -17.47 15.20 -41.32
CA LEU A 361 -18.76 15.53 -41.92
C LEU A 361 -18.55 15.97 -43.38
N ARG A 362 -17.68 16.94 -43.66
CA ARG A 362 -17.40 17.44 -45.01
C ARG A 362 -17.04 16.33 -45.99
N ASP A 363 -16.22 15.40 -45.53
CA ASP A 363 -15.70 14.33 -46.38
C ASP A 363 -16.69 13.14 -46.48
N ASN A 364 -17.69 13.06 -45.59
CA ASN A 364 -18.69 12.00 -45.51
C ASN A 364 -20.13 12.58 -45.47
N PRO A 365 -20.58 13.29 -46.52
CA PRO A 365 -21.92 13.86 -46.54
C PRO A 365 -22.98 12.74 -46.56
N THR A 366 -23.86 12.72 -45.57
CA THR A 366 -24.99 11.78 -45.51
C THR A 366 -26.22 12.36 -46.22
N THR A 367 -27.05 11.49 -46.82
CA THR A 367 -28.39 11.85 -47.30
C THR A 367 -29.44 11.86 -46.19
N GLU A 368 -29.12 11.29 -45.03
CA GLU A 368 -29.96 11.27 -43.84
C GLU A 368 -29.39 12.24 -42.79
N GLY A 369 -30.21 13.19 -42.33
CA GLY A 369 -29.84 14.22 -41.35
C GLY A 369 -29.58 15.60 -41.95
N ASN A 370 -29.54 16.62 -41.08
CA ASN A 370 -29.25 17.99 -41.49
C ASN A 370 -27.74 18.24 -41.41
N TYR A 371 -27.01 17.69 -42.39
CA TYR A 371 -25.56 17.82 -42.53
C TYR A 371 -25.05 19.25 -42.29
N ALA A 372 -25.69 20.24 -42.92
CA ALA A 372 -25.30 21.64 -42.81
C ALA A 372 -25.45 22.18 -41.38
N LYS A 373 -26.49 21.73 -40.66
CA LYS A 373 -26.70 22.09 -39.26
C LYS A 373 -25.62 21.49 -38.37
N ASP A 374 -25.29 20.22 -38.53
CA ASP A 374 -24.32 19.53 -37.67
C ASP A 374 -22.89 20.04 -37.89
N ALA A 375 -22.55 20.39 -39.14
CA ALA A 375 -21.28 21.05 -39.46
C ALA A 375 -21.20 22.46 -38.87
N ASN A 376 -22.30 23.22 -38.92
CA ASN A 376 -22.36 24.56 -38.31
C ASN A 376 -22.32 24.51 -36.77
N GLU A 377 -22.93 23.50 -36.15
CA GLU A 377 -22.81 23.27 -34.70
C GLU A 377 -21.37 22.96 -34.31
N ALA A 378 -20.70 22.05 -35.04
CA ALA A 378 -19.29 21.72 -34.79
C ALA A 378 -18.39 22.96 -34.91
N ARG A 379 -18.57 23.77 -35.98
CA ARG A 379 -17.90 25.06 -36.15
C ARG A 379 -18.12 25.99 -34.95
N THR A 380 -19.36 26.13 -34.50
CA THR A 380 -19.72 27.05 -33.41
C THR A 380 -19.04 26.63 -32.10
N LYS A 381 -19.09 25.33 -31.77
CA LYS A 381 -18.45 24.75 -30.58
C LYS A 381 -16.93 24.85 -30.64
N ALA A 382 -16.33 24.62 -31.82
CA ALA A 382 -14.89 24.81 -32.03
C ALA A 382 -14.46 26.27 -31.81
N LEU A 383 -15.24 27.24 -32.30
CA LEU A 383 -14.95 28.66 -32.14
C LEU A 383 -15.07 29.12 -30.68
N GLU A 384 -16.10 28.66 -29.98
CA GLU A 384 -16.27 28.94 -28.55
C GLU A 384 -15.10 28.38 -27.73
N ALA A 385 -14.70 27.13 -27.99
CA ALA A 385 -13.56 26.51 -27.34
C ALA A 385 -12.24 27.24 -27.63
N THR A 386 -12.04 27.67 -28.88
CA THR A 386 -10.90 28.51 -29.31
C THR A 386 -10.86 29.82 -28.52
N ARG A 387 -12.02 30.47 -28.33
CA ARG A 387 -12.12 31.69 -27.52
C ARG A 387 -11.76 31.40 -26.06
N SER A 388 -12.24 30.31 -25.49
CA SER A 388 -11.89 29.92 -24.11
C SER A 388 -10.39 29.67 -23.93
N VAL A 389 -9.70 29.07 -24.90
CA VAL A 389 -8.23 28.91 -24.83
C VAL A 389 -7.55 30.29 -24.68
N ILE A 390 -7.99 31.28 -25.47
CA ILE A 390 -7.43 32.63 -25.44
C ILE A 390 -7.82 33.39 -24.17
N GLU A 391 -9.03 33.22 -23.66
CA GLU A 391 -9.45 33.81 -22.40
C GLU A 391 -8.63 33.28 -21.21
N LEU A 392 -8.29 31.98 -21.24
CA LEU A 392 -7.53 31.32 -20.17
C LEU A 392 -6.02 31.59 -20.23
N THR A 393 -5.45 31.73 -21.44
CA THR A 393 -3.98 31.80 -21.64
C THR A 393 -3.48 33.10 -22.24
N GLY A 394 -4.37 33.96 -22.73
CA GLY A 394 -4.02 35.05 -23.63
C GLY A 394 -3.68 34.54 -25.04
N ARG A 395 -2.89 35.33 -25.77
CA ARG A 395 -2.34 34.96 -27.09
C ARG A 395 -0.89 34.49 -26.99
N GLU A 396 -0.56 33.83 -25.88
CA GLU A 396 0.78 33.39 -25.53
C GLU A 396 0.74 31.97 -24.92
N GLY A 397 1.91 31.38 -24.73
CA GLY A 397 2.04 30.08 -24.09
C GLY A 397 1.75 28.89 -25.02
N PRO A 398 1.89 27.66 -24.48
CA PRO A 398 1.91 26.46 -25.30
C PRO A 398 0.54 26.13 -25.90
N ALA A 399 -0.57 26.26 -25.15
CA ALA A 399 -1.90 25.93 -25.66
C ALA A 399 -2.30 26.82 -26.85
N TYR A 400 -2.05 28.13 -26.78
CA TYR A 400 -2.26 29.03 -27.91
C TYR A 400 -1.32 28.74 -29.09
N THR A 401 -0.07 28.37 -28.81
CA THR A 401 0.89 27.99 -29.86
C THR A 401 0.42 26.75 -30.62
N TYR A 402 -0.04 25.71 -29.92
CA TYR A 402 -0.61 24.52 -30.54
C TYR A 402 -1.93 24.82 -31.27
N LEU A 403 -2.80 25.64 -30.69
CA LEU A 403 -4.02 26.11 -31.36
C LEU A 403 -3.70 26.75 -32.72
N LYS A 404 -2.73 27.68 -32.74
CA LYS A 404 -2.30 28.35 -33.97
C LYS A 404 -1.66 27.37 -34.96
N ALA A 405 -0.86 26.42 -34.48
CA ALA A 405 -0.25 25.37 -35.31
C ALA A 405 -1.29 24.44 -35.96
N MET A 406 -2.33 24.05 -35.22
CA MET A 406 -3.44 23.22 -35.72
C MET A 406 -4.33 23.95 -36.72
N LEU A 407 -4.46 25.27 -36.59
CA LEU A 407 -5.22 26.10 -37.52
C LEU A 407 -4.46 26.39 -38.81
N TYR A 408 -3.14 26.59 -38.73
CA TYR A 408 -2.27 26.91 -39.88
C TYR A 408 -1.14 25.88 -40.06
N PRO A 409 -1.46 24.60 -40.28
CA PRO A 409 -0.45 23.54 -40.24
C PRO A 409 0.55 23.63 -41.38
N LYS A 410 0.15 24.13 -42.55
CA LYS A 410 1.04 24.26 -43.71
C LYS A 410 2.06 25.36 -43.49
N GLU A 411 1.61 26.51 -43.00
CA GLU A 411 2.40 27.71 -42.79
C GLU A 411 3.37 27.53 -41.62
N LEU A 412 2.95 26.80 -40.58
CA LEU A 412 3.73 26.55 -39.38
C LEU A 412 4.43 25.19 -39.35
N LYS A 413 4.33 24.41 -40.43
CA LYS A 413 4.91 23.05 -40.57
C LYS A 413 4.49 22.12 -39.42
N SER A 414 3.23 22.22 -39.00
CA SER A 414 2.63 21.32 -38.02
C SER A 414 2.20 20.01 -38.68
N SER A 415 2.35 18.90 -37.97
CA SER A 415 1.77 17.62 -38.36
C SER A 415 0.29 17.50 -37.97
N ASP A 416 -0.16 18.24 -36.95
CA ASP A 416 -1.55 18.24 -36.52
C ASP A 416 -2.33 19.28 -37.31
N ASP A 417 -3.41 18.86 -37.96
CA ASP A 417 -4.26 19.67 -38.85
C ASP A 417 -5.73 19.68 -38.43
N ASP A 418 -6.03 19.30 -37.18
CA ASP A 418 -7.38 19.09 -36.66
C ASP A 418 -8.30 20.30 -36.84
N LEU A 419 -7.75 21.52 -36.84
CA LEU A 419 -8.49 22.78 -37.01
C LEU A 419 -8.33 23.41 -38.40
N ALA A 420 -7.59 22.79 -39.32
CA ALA A 420 -7.28 23.35 -40.64
C ALA A 420 -8.53 23.60 -41.50
N VAL A 421 -9.64 22.89 -41.23
CA VAL A 421 -10.94 23.11 -41.87
C VAL A 421 -11.49 24.53 -41.65
N PHE A 422 -11.02 25.24 -40.61
CA PHE A 422 -11.45 26.59 -40.28
C PHE A 422 -10.41 27.67 -40.62
N ASN A 423 -9.31 27.33 -41.31
CA ASN A 423 -8.21 28.26 -41.55
C ASN A 423 -8.57 29.45 -42.47
N THR A 424 -9.65 29.34 -43.26
CA THR A 424 -10.21 30.43 -44.06
C THR A 424 -11.44 31.08 -43.43
N ASP A 425 -11.82 30.65 -42.22
CA ASP A 425 -13.00 31.17 -41.56
C ASP A 425 -12.75 32.57 -40.99
N PRO A 426 -13.57 33.60 -41.32
CA PRO A 426 -13.32 34.98 -40.88
C PRO A 426 -13.29 35.14 -39.35
N GLU A 427 -14.08 34.38 -38.61
CA GLU A 427 -14.11 34.49 -37.15
C GLU A 427 -12.88 33.83 -36.51
N PHE A 428 -12.45 32.68 -37.03
CA PHE A 428 -11.21 32.03 -36.56
C PHE A 428 -9.97 32.86 -36.90
N THR A 429 -9.88 33.38 -38.12
CA THR A 429 -8.73 34.18 -38.58
C THR A 429 -8.61 35.51 -37.83
N ALA A 430 -9.74 36.15 -37.49
CA ALA A 430 -9.75 37.34 -36.63
C ALA A 430 -9.33 37.02 -35.18
N LEU A 431 -9.72 35.86 -34.68
CA LEU A 431 -9.46 35.43 -33.31
C LEU A 431 -8.01 34.98 -33.10
N VAL A 432 -7.47 34.21 -34.06
CA VAL A 432 -6.13 33.63 -34.10
C VAL A 432 -5.42 34.08 -35.39
N PRO A 433 -4.81 35.27 -35.41
CA PRO A 433 -4.17 35.78 -36.62
C PRO A 433 -2.88 35.03 -36.97
N LEU A 434 -2.68 34.81 -38.27
CA LEU A 434 -1.42 34.32 -38.83
C LEU A 434 -0.40 35.48 -38.93
N ASP A 435 0.10 35.92 -37.78
CA ASP A 435 1.24 36.82 -37.75
C ASP A 435 2.50 35.99 -38.05
N LEU A 436 2.98 36.04 -39.30
CA LEU A 436 4.29 35.51 -39.67
C LEU A 436 5.36 36.53 -39.25
N PRO A 437 6.43 36.14 -38.54
CA PRO A 437 7.55 37.04 -38.34
C PRO A 437 8.06 37.50 -39.71
N ALA A 438 8.26 38.81 -39.88
CA ALA A 438 8.83 39.37 -41.10
C ALA A 438 10.12 38.60 -41.42
N GLU A 439 10.20 38.00 -42.61
CA GLU A 439 11.41 37.34 -43.07
C GLU A 439 12.58 38.32 -42.93
N ALA A 440 13.55 37.98 -42.09
CA ALA A 440 14.84 38.65 -42.10
C ALA A 440 15.51 38.30 -43.42
N THR A 441 15.35 39.19 -44.40
CA THR A 441 16.06 39.20 -45.69
C THR A 441 17.56 39.16 -45.50
#